data_AF-A0A1E3LYA6-F1
#
_entry.id   AF-A0A1E3LYA6-F1
#
_cell.length_a   1.000
_cell.length_b   1.000
_cell.length_c   1.000
_cell.angle_alpha   90.00
_cell.angle_beta   90.00
_cell.angle_gamma   90.00
#
_symmetry.space_group_name_H-M   'P 1'
#
loop_
_entity.id
_entity.type
_entity.pdbx_description
1 polymer ?
#
loop_
_entity_poly.entity_id
_entity_poly.type
_entity_poly.pdbx_seq_one_letter_code
_entity_poly.pdbx_strand_id
1 'polypeptide(L)'
;MELSTIVKRQITADERRGFSVRFSSDAERHDQLSRELVGLVGEIGEFANELKKVGLGFTNPRYNGPRLDEVESHLREELADVAIYLFRLSTILGGDLEQDILAKMAQNDERYGDLER
;
A
#
# COMPACT_ATOMS: atom_id res chain seq x y z
N MET A 1 18.09 -4.80 -3.10
CA MET A 1 16.94 -5.73 -3.00
C MET A 1 16.21 -5.68 -4.34
N GLU A 2 15.13 -6.44 -4.51
CA GLU A 2 14.36 -6.47 -5.76
C GLU A 2 13.12 -5.55 -5.73
N LEU A 3 12.95 -4.70 -4.70
CA LEU A 3 11.74 -3.88 -4.57
C LEU A 3 11.72 -2.79 -5.64
N SER A 4 12.84 -2.09 -5.86
CA SER A 4 12.92 -1.10 -6.95
C SER A 4 12.64 -1.72 -8.33
N THR A 5 12.99 -3.00 -8.54
CA THR A 5 12.65 -3.76 -9.75
C THR A 5 11.14 -3.95 -9.90
N ILE A 6 10.46 -4.36 -8.82
CA ILE A 6 9.00 -4.55 -8.78
C ILE A 6 8.27 -3.22 -9.02
N VAL A 7 8.68 -2.16 -8.30
CA VAL A 7 8.15 -0.80 -8.46
C VAL A 7 8.26 -0.37 -9.92
N LYS A 8 9.46 -0.45 -10.52
CA LYS A 8 9.68 -0.07 -11.91
C LYS A 8 8.79 -0.85 -12.89
N ARG A 9 8.62 -2.16 -12.67
CA ARG A 9 7.76 -3.00 -13.50
C ARG A 9 6.30 -2.56 -13.42
N GLN A 10 5.80 -2.28 -12.22
CA GLN A 10 4.44 -1.81 -11.98
C GLN A 10 4.21 -0.46 -12.66
N ILE A 11 5.06 0.53 -12.37
CA ILE A 11 4.96 1.89 -12.96
C ILE A 11 5.01 1.84 -14.48
N THR A 12 5.88 1.01 -15.07
CA THR A 12 5.94 0.81 -16.53
C THR A 12 4.64 0.21 -17.08
N ALA A 13 3.96 -0.66 -16.33
CA ALA A 13 2.66 -1.18 -16.72
C ALA A 13 1.56 -0.11 -16.63
N ASP A 14 1.62 0.76 -15.63
CA ASP A 14 0.66 1.83 -15.40
C ASP A 14 0.78 2.94 -16.45
N GLU A 15 2.01 3.39 -16.76
CA GLU A 15 2.27 4.35 -17.85
C GLU A 15 1.74 3.82 -19.19
N ARG A 16 1.92 2.51 -19.48
CA ARG A 16 1.37 1.85 -20.69
C ARG A 16 -0.16 1.83 -20.74
N ARG A 17 -0.83 1.87 -19.59
CA ARG A 17 -2.30 1.90 -19.47
C ARG A 17 -2.86 3.33 -19.41
N GLY A 18 -2.00 4.35 -19.51
CA GLY A 18 -2.39 5.76 -19.48
C GLY A 18 -2.47 6.36 -18.07
N PHE A 19 -1.94 5.67 -17.05
CA PHE A 19 -1.80 6.23 -15.72
C PHE A 19 -0.46 6.98 -15.63
N SER A 20 -0.54 8.31 -15.70
CA SER A 20 0.65 9.17 -15.60
C SER A 20 1.20 9.20 -14.17
N VAL A 21 2.53 9.17 -14.05
CA VAL A 21 3.25 9.46 -12.80
C VAL A 21 4.21 10.65 -12.94
N ARG A 22 4.16 11.32 -14.08
CA ARG A 22 4.98 12.48 -14.43
C ARG A 22 4.05 13.64 -14.80
N PHE A 23 4.30 14.80 -14.20
CA PHE A 23 3.40 15.96 -14.28
C PHE A 23 4.18 17.21 -14.69
N SER A 24 3.49 18.12 -15.37
CA SER A 24 4.09 19.35 -15.90
C SER A 24 3.98 20.53 -14.93
N SER A 25 3.10 20.42 -13.93
CA SER A 25 2.90 21.43 -12.88
C SER A 25 2.68 20.81 -11.51
N ASP A 26 2.97 21.58 -10.46
CA ASP A 26 2.69 21.17 -9.07
C ASP A 26 1.19 20.97 -8.81
N ALA A 27 0.32 21.72 -9.50
CA ALA A 27 -1.12 21.56 -9.38
C ALA A 27 -1.60 20.19 -9.88
N GLU A 28 -1.12 19.75 -11.04
CA GLU A 28 -1.40 18.40 -11.59
C GLU A 28 -0.83 17.30 -10.69
N ARG A 29 0.41 17.49 -10.21
CA ARG A 29 1.07 16.55 -9.31
C ARG A 29 0.30 16.40 -8.00
N HIS A 30 -0.14 17.51 -7.41
CA HIS A 30 -0.95 17.53 -6.19
C HIS A 30 -2.30 16.84 -6.40
N ASP A 31 -2.99 17.12 -7.51
CA ASP A 31 -4.26 16.46 -7.83
C ASP A 31 -4.09 14.93 -7.94
N GLN A 32 -3.03 14.48 -8.64
CA GLN A 32 -2.75 13.05 -8.72
C GLN A 32 -2.44 12.45 -7.34
N LEU A 33 -1.56 13.06 -6.54
CA LEU A 33 -1.25 12.57 -5.19
C LEU A 33 -2.51 12.43 -4.34
N SER A 34 -3.45 13.37 -4.47
CA SER A 34 -4.74 13.34 -3.77
C SER A 34 -5.59 12.14 -4.22
N ARG A 35 -5.62 11.84 -5.52
CA ARG A 35 -6.33 10.66 -6.06
C ARG A 35 -5.70 9.34 -5.64
N GLU A 36 -4.37 9.24 -5.68
CA GLU A 36 -3.65 8.05 -5.21
C GLU A 36 -3.88 7.82 -3.71
N LEU A 37 -3.91 8.89 -2.91
CA LEU A 37 -4.20 8.78 -1.47
C LEU A 37 -5.63 8.29 -1.22
N VAL A 38 -6.61 8.78 -1.99
CA VAL A 38 -7.99 8.27 -1.92
C VAL A 38 -8.05 6.79 -2.27
N GLY A 39 -7.35 6.36 -3.33
CA GLY A 39 -7.26 4.96 -3.73
C GLY A 39 -6.63 4.09 -2.63
N LEU A 40 -5.47 4.52 -2.10
CA LEU A 40 -4.79 3.85 -0.98
C LEU A 40 -5.72 3.63 0.21
N VAL A 41 -6.47 4.67 0.60
CA VAL A 41 -7.42 4.58 1.73
C VAL A 41 -8.61 3.68 1.37
N GLY A 42 -9.00 3.63 0.10
CA GLY A 42 -9.99 2.69 -0.43
C GLY A 42 -9.60 1.24 -0.16
N GLU A 43 -8.43 0.81 -0.63
CA GLU A 43 -7.94 -0.58 -0.47
C GLU A 43 -7.72 -0.94 1.01
N ILE A 44 -7.23 0.00 1.83
CA ILE A 44 -7.16 -0.18 3.29
C ILE A 44 -8.57 -0.39 3.88
N GLY A 45 -9.55 0.33 3.35
CA GLY A 45 -10.95 0.21 3.73
C GLY A 45 -11.54 -1.15 3.37
N GLU A 46 -11.23 -1.69 2.19
CA GLU A 46 -11.63 -3.02 1.75
C GLU A 46 -11.02 -4.10 2.65
N PHE A 47 -9.71 -4.03 2.90
CA PHE A 47 -9.00 -4.88 3.85
C PHE A 47 -9.65 -4.84 5.25
N ALA A 48 -9.88 -3.64 5.78
CA ALA A 48 -10.50 -3.46 7.10
C ALA A 48 -11.94 -3.99 7.14
N ASN A 49 -12.69 -3.87 6.04
CA ASN A 49 -14.05 -4.35 5.93
C ASN A 49 -14.13 -5.88 5.99
N GLU A 50 -13.22 -6.58 5.31
CA GLU A 50 -13.13 -8.05 5.38
C GLU A 50 -12.78 -8.53 6.79
N LEU A 51 -11.76 -7.95 7.43
CA LEU A 51 -11.44 -8.27 8.83
C LEU A 51 -12.60 -8.00 9.78
N LYS A 52 -13.34 -6.89 9.58
CA LYS A 52 -14.54 -6.58 10.37
C LYS A 52 -15.61 -7.66 10.20
N LYS A 53 -15.89 -8.14 8.97
CA LYS A 53 -16.88 -9.21 8.73
C LYS A 53 -16.46 -10.49 9.45
N VAL A 54 -15.20 -10.89 9.36
CA VAL A 54 -14.67 -12.06 10.10
C VAL A 54 -14.86 -11.87 11.62
N GLY A 55 -14.49 -10.71 12.15
CA GLY A 55 -14.65 -10.39 13.57
C GLY A 55 -16.10 -10.39 14.07
N LEU A 56 -17.05 -9.96 13.23
CA LEU A 56 -18.48 -10.07 13.52
C LEU A 56 -18.93 -11.54 13.61
N GLY A 57 -18.36 -12.44 12.79
CA GLY A 57 -18.62 -13.88 12.85
C GLY A 57 -18.21 -14.51 14.18
N PHE A 58 -17.10 -14.03 14.78
CA PHE A 58 -16.65 -14.51 16.09
C PHE A 58 -17.50 -13.99 17.26
N THR A 59 -18.08 -12.80 17.13
CA THR A 59 -18.74 -12.09 18.24
C THR A 59 -20.25 -12.17 18.22
N ASN A 60 -20.86 -12.52 17.08
CA ASN A 60 -22.32 -12.58 16.93
C ASN A 60 -22.76 -13.93 16.35
N PRO A 61 -23.30 -14.84 17.19
CA PRO A 61 -23.76 -16.17 16.76
C PRO A 61 -24.87 -16.16 15.71
N ARG A 62 -25.54 -15.02 15.49
CA ARG A 62 -26.57 -14.86 14.46
C ARG A 62 -26.05 -14.24 13.17
N TYR A 63 -24.79 -13.82 13.14
CA TYR A 63 -24.17 -13.26 11.96
C TYR A 63 -23.48 -14.38 11.17
N ASN A 64 -24.01 -14.67 9.98
CA ASN A 64 -23.39 -15.62 9.05
C ASN A 64 -22.37 -14.89 8.18
N GLY A 65 -21.19 -14.63 8.75
CA GLY A 65 -20.06 -14.01 8.08
C GLY A 65 -19.05 -15.02 7.53
N PRO A 66 -18.08 -14.57 6.72
CA PRO A 66 -17.00 -15.42 6.25
C PRO A 66 -16.05 -15.79 7.39
N ARG A 67 -15.37 -16.92 7.24
CA ARG A 67 -14.23 -17.33 8.07
C ARG A 67 -12.94 -16.72 7.55
N LEU A 68 -11.92 -16.63 8.41
CA LEU A 68 -10.64 -16.00 8.06
C LEU A 68 -9.95 -16.69 6.88
N ASP A 69 -9.97 -18.01 6.84
CA ASP A 69 -9.38 -18.83 5.76
C ASP A 69 -10.13 -18.67 4.43
N GLU A 70 -11.41 -18.29 4.47
CA GLU A 70 -12.21 -18.02 3.26
C GLU A 70 -11.85 -16.67 2.63
N VAL A 71 -11.36 -15.70 3.42
CA VAL A 71 -11.01 -14.35 2.95
C VAL A 71 -9.51 -14.11 2.86
N GLU A 72 -8.66 -15.05 3.28
CA GLU A 72 -7.21 -14.88 3.35
C GLU A 72 -6.61 -14.47 1.99
N SER A 73 -7.05 -15.09 0.89
CA SER A 73 -6.56 -14.74 -0.44
C SER A 73 -6.90 -13.31 -0.82
N HIS A 74 -8.12 -12.87 -0.51
CA HIS A 74 -8.58 -11.53 -0.81
C HIS A 74 -7.87 -10.48 0.06
N LEU A 75 -7.70 -10.74 1.37
CA LEU A 75 -6.91 -9.88 2.25
C LEU A 75 -5.46 -9.69 1.75
N ARG A 76 -4.86 -10.73 1.16
CA ARG A 76 -3.51 -10.63 0.57
C ARG A 76 -3.50 -9.84 -0.74
N GLU A 77 -4.58 -9.88 -1.50
CA GLU A 77 -4.78 -9.06 -2.70
C GLU A 77 -4.89 -7.58 -2.32
N GLU A 78 -5.72 -7.25 -1.34
CA GLU A 78 -5.86 -5.87 -0.83
C GLU A 78 -4.52 -5.30 -0.34
N LEU A 79 -3.69 -6.10 0.34
CA LEU A 79 -2.34 -5.67 0.73
C LEU A 79 -1.42 -5.41 -0.47
N ALA A 80 -1.59 -6.17 -1.55
CA ALA A 80 -0.84 -5.93 -2.79
C ALA A 80 -1.32 -4.65 -3.47
N ASP A 81 -2.62 -4.37 -3.48
CA ASP A 81 -3.18 -3.13 -4.04
C ASP A 81 -2.74 -1.90 -3.23
N VAL A 82 -2.74 -1.99 -1.90
CA VAL A 82 -2.12 -1.01 -1.00
C VAL A 82 -0.67 -0.74 -1.39
N ALA A 83 0.12 -1.80 -1.63
CA ALA A 83 1.52 -1.65 -2.04
C ALA A 83 1.65 -0.94 -3.40
N ILE A 84 0.80 -1.25 -4.37
CA ILE A 84 0.79 -0.58 -5.69
C ILE A 84 0.53 0.92 -5.53
N TYR A 85 -0.42 1.32 -4.69
CA TYR A 85 -0.64 2.75 -4.40
C TYR A 85 0.56 3.41 -3.72
N LEU A 86 1.24 2.74 -2.78
CA LEU A 86 2.48 3.24 -2.18
C LEU A 86 3.60 3.42 -3.23
N PHE A 87 3.72 2.51 -4.18
CA PHE A 87 4.70 2.61 -5.27
C PHE A 87 4.44 3.84 -6.13
N ARG A 88 3.16 4.08 -6.48
CA ARG A 88 2.73 5.24 -7.26
C ARG A 88 2.99 6.53 -6.49
N LEU A 89 2.59 6.62 -5.22
CA LEU A 89 2.83 7.79 -4.36
C LEU A 89 4.33 8.13 -4.27
N SER A 90 5.19 7.14 -3.95
CA SER A 90 6.64 7.34 -3.90
C SER A 90 7.21 7.81 -5.23
N THR A 91 6.78 7.20 -6.34
CA THR A 91 7.23 7.58 -7.69
C THR A 91 6.82 9.00 -8.06
N ILE A 92 5.57 9.40 -7.77
CA ILE A 92 5.08 10.76 -8.03
C ILE A 92 5.82 11.78 -7.16
N LEU A 93 6.23 11.40 -5.94
CA LEU A 93 7.09 12.21 -5.08
C LEU A 93 8.55 12.29 -5.55
N GLY A 94 8.93 11.49 -6.56
CA GLY A 94 10.29 11.44 -7.11
C GLY A 94 11.26 10.63 -6.24
N GLY A 95 10.74 9.76 -5.37
CA GLY A 95 11.53 8.93 -4.47
C GLY A 95 11.92 7.57 -5.08
N ASP A 96 12.78 6.87 -4.34
CA ASP A 96 13.05 5.44 -4.53
C ASP A 96 12.65 4.74 -3.23
N LEU A 97 11.47 4.13 -3.24
CA LEU A 97 10.88 3.55 -2.03
C LEU A 97 11.80 2.54 -1.33
N GLU A 98 12.61 1.78 -2.07
CA GLU A 98 13.57 0.85 -1.47
C GLU A 98 14.64 1.61 -0.68
N GLN A 99 15.21 2.66 -1.27
CA GLN A 99 16.21 3.49 -0.60
C GLN A 99 15.61 4.26 0.57
N ASP A 100 14.38 4.76 0.43
CA ASP A 100 13.66 5.47 1.50
C ASP A 100 13.41 4.54 2.71
N ILE A 101 13.00 3.30 2.46
CA ILE A 101 12.81 2.28 3.50
C ILE A 101 14.14 1.93 4.16
N LEU A 102 15.19 1.67 3.38
CA LEU A 102 16.52 1.34 3.89
C LEU A 102 17.09 2.44 4.78
N ALA A 103 16.99 3.70 4.34
CA ALA A 103 17.39 4.85 5.13
C ALA A 103 16.58 4.95 6.43
N LYS A 104 15.27 4.68 6.36
CA LYS A 104 14.42 4.70 7.55
C LYS A 104 14.74 3.58 8.55
N MET A 105 15.08 2.39 8.05
CA MET A 105 15.52 1.26 8.88
C MET A 105 16.80 1.61 9.62
N ALA A 106 17.82 2.12 8.92
CA ALA A 106 19.08 2.51 9.56
C ALA A 106 18.90 3.56 10.67
N GLN A 107 18.00 4.55 10.46
CA GLN A 107 17.65 5.52 11.50
C GLN A 107 16.93 4.88 12.69
N ASN A 108 16.09 3.87 12.46
CA ASN A 108 15.41 3.15 13.53
C ASN A 108 16.39 2.27 14.31
N ASP A 109 17.34 1.63 13.64
CA ASP A 109 18.38 0.81 14.27
C ASP A 109 19.27 1.68 15.18
N GLU A 110 19.69 2.86 14.73
CA GLU A 110 20.41 3.83 15.57
C GLU A 110 19.57 4.27 16.78
N ARG A 111 18.26 4.48 16.58
CA ARG A 111 17.37 4.98 17.62
C ARG A 111 17.00 3.91 18.67
N TYR A 112 16.90 2.66 18.26
CA TYR A 112 16.33 1.58 19.08
C TYR A 112 17.32 0.42 19.33
N GLY A 113 18.53 0.46 18.80
CA GLY A 113 19.54 -0.59 18.97
C GLY A 113 19.85 -0.90 20.44
N ASP A 114 19.82 0.11 21.31
CA ASP A 114 20.02 -0.07 22.76
C ASP A 114 18.86 -0.82 23.46
N LEU A 115 17.73 -1.05 22.77
CA LEU A 115 16.56 -1.79 23.27
C LEU A 115 16.54 -3.25 22.79
N GLU A 116 17.52 -3.69 22.00
CA GLU A 116 17.63 -5.07 21.53
C GLU A 116 17.78 -6.04 22.73
N ARG A 117 17.08 -7.17 22.67
CA ARG A 117 17.09 -8.22 23.72
C ARG A 117 17.91 -9.42 23.29
#